data_AF-A0A3A4ATB2-F1
#
_entry.id   AF-A0A3A4ATB2-F1
#
_cell.length_a   1.000
_cell.length_b   1.000
_cell.length_c   1.000
_cell.angle_alpha   90.00
_cell.angle_beta   90.00
_cell.angle_gamma   90.00
#
_symmetry.space_group_name_H-M   'P 1'
#
loop_
_entity.id
_entity.type
_entity.pdbx_description
1 polymer ?
#
loop_
_entity_poly.entity_id
_entity_poly.type
_entity_poly.pdbx_seq_one_letter_code
_entity_poly.pdbx_strand_id
1 'polypeptide(L)' 'MSNAIRSLADRVASKLVPQVRAGACCPPDPFYQYRCTGGIAYRRRCSQNCGCSTFCGPWEQIGGCA' A
#
# COMPACT_ATOMS: atom_id res chain seq x y z
N MET A 1 -43.25 -0.17 21.61
CA MET A 1 -41.90 -0.25 22.21
C MET A 1 -41.14 -1.37 21.52
N SER A 2 -40.39 -1.09 20.44
CA SER A 2 -39.68 -2.13 19.67
C SER A 2 -38.31 -1.67 19.17
N ASN A 3 -37.68 -0.69 19.82
CA ASN A 3 -36.39 -0.13 19.39
C ASN A 3 -35.17 -0.84 20.00
N ALA A 4 -35.36 -1.65 21.05
CA ALA A 4 -34.25 -2.32 21.73
C ALA A 4 -33.67 -3.50 20.91
N ILE A 5 -34.51 -4.20 20.14
CA ILE A 5 -34.11 -5.39 19.37
C ILE A 5 -33.21 -5.01 18.19
N ARG A 6 -33.47 -3.86 17.54
CA ARG A 6 -32.64 -3.34 16.45
C ARG A 6 -31.22 -3.00 16.92
N SER A 7 -31.08 -2.33 18.06
CA SER A 7 -29.77 -1.95 18.61
C SER A 7 -28.89 -3.16 18.99
N LEU A 8 -29.50 -4.28 19.39
CA LEU A 8 -28.76 -5.50 19.70
C LEU A 8 -28.31 -6.24 18.43
N ALA A 9 -29.14 -6.25 17.38
CA ALA A 9 -28.79 -6.89 16.10
C ALA A 9 -27.59 -6.20 15.42
N ASP A 10 -27.54 -4.86 15.41
CA ASP A 10 -26.41 -4.10 14.84
C ASP A 10 -25.08 -4.36 15.56
N ARG A 11 -25.12 -4.54 16.89
CA ARG A 11 -23.92 -4.83 17.69
C ARG A 11 -23.38 -6.24 17.48
N VAL A 12 -24.26 -7.21 17.22
CA VAL A 12 -23.86 -8.59 16.93
C VAL A 12 -23.31 -8.70 15.51
N ALA A 13 -23.93 -8.05 14.52
CA ALA A 13 -23.40 -7.97 13.16
C ALA A 13 -21.99 -7.34 13.13
N SER A 14 -21.77 -6.26 13.89
CA SER A 14 -20.46 -5.61 13.99
C SER A 14 -19.35 -6.49 14.61
N LYS A 15 -19.71 -7.54 15.36
CA LYS A 15 -18.76 -8.52 15.92
C LYS A 15 -18.52 -9.74 15.03
N LEU A 16 -19.48 -10.08 14.18
CA LEU A 16 -19.45 -11.27 13.30
C LEU A 16 -18.93 -10.95 11.90
N VAL A 17 -19.05 -9.71 11.45
CA VAL A 17 -18.31 -9.25 10.28
C VAL A 17 -16.85 -9.24 10.71
N PRO A 18 -15.96 -10.05 10.08
CA PRO A 18 -14.55 -9.86 10.30
C PRO A 18 -14.29 -8.39 10.02
N GLN A 19 -13.81 -7.68 11.03
CA GLN A 19 -13.06 -6.46 10.83
C GLN A 19 -11.85 -6.91 10.02
N VAL A 20 -12.04 -7.12 8.71
CA VAL A 20 -11.00 -6.96 7.73
C VAL A 20 -10.64 -5.52 8.00
N ARG A 21 -9.64 -5.33 8.86
CA ARG A 21 -8.78 -4.17 8.75
C ARG A 21 -8.51 -4.21 7.26
N ALA A 22 -9.14 -3.32 6.50
CA ALA A 22 -8.52 -2.86 5.27
C ALA A 22 -7.14 -2.53 5.80
N GLY A 23 -6.20 -3.47 5.60
CA GLY A 23 -4.89 -3.38 6.18
C GLY A 23 -4.48 -1.97 5.83
N ALA A 24 -3.87 -1.26 6.76
CA ALA A 24 -3.18 -0.02 6.42
C ALA A 24 -2.08 -0.44 5.43
N CYS A 25 -2.46 -0.77 4.20
CA CYS A 25 -1.59 -1.04 3.11
C CYS A 25 -0.99 0.33 2.93
N CYS A 26 0.29 0.45 3.31
CA CYS A 26 1.11 1.55 2.84
C CYS A 26 0.73 1.74 1.37
N PRO A 27 0.25 2.94 0.98
CA PRO A 27 -0.44 3.12 -0.29
C PRO A 27 0.38 2.44 -1.37
N PRO A 28 -0.23 1.57 -2.21
CA PRO A 28 0.47 0.88 -3.29
C PRO A 28 0.80 1.88 -4.41
N ASP A 29 1.15 3.11 -4.06
CA ASP A 29 1.57 4.15 -4.97
C ASP A 29 2.89 3.71 -5.60
N PRO A 30 2.88 3.44 -6.91
CA PRO A 30 4.11 3.12 -7.61
C PRO A 30 4.95 4.40 -7.66
N PHE A 31 6.10 4.40 -7.01
CA PHE A 31 7.03 5.51 -7.02
C PHE A 31 8.28 5.14 -7.82
N TYR A 32 8.94 6.15 -8.38
CA TYR A 32 10.21 5.96 -9.05
C TYR A 32 11.37 6.29 -8.10
N GLN A 33 12.37 5.41 -8.07
CA GLN A 33 13.66 5.73 -7.47
C GLN A 33 14.65 6.06 -8.58
N TYR A 34 15.51 7.02 -8.30
CA TYR A 34 16.55 7.49 -9.20
C TYR A 34 17.91 7.29 -8.53
N ARG A 35 18.92 6.90 -9.30
CA ARG A 35 20.30 6.89 -8.84
C ARG A 35 21.23 7.36 -9.96
N CYS A 36 22.33 7.95 -9.57
CA CYS A 36 23.44 8.28 -10.45
C CYS A 36 24.64 7.43 -10.04
N THR A 37 25.27 6.71 -10.97
CA THR A 37 26.47 5.92 -10.68
C THR A 37 27.38 5.93 -11.89
N GLY A 38 28.63 6.37 -11.72
CA GLY A 38 29.62 6.43 -12.80
C GLY A 38 29.22 7.35 -13.96
N GLY A 39 28.50 8.45 -13.70
CA GLY A 39 27.98 9.36 -14.73
C GLY A 39 26.74 8.84 -15.47
N ILE A 40 26.20 7.68 -15.06
CA ILE A 40 25.01 7.07 -15.65
C ILE A 40 23.81 7.22 -14.71
N ALA A 41 22.72 7.78 -15.22
CA ALA A 41 21.46 7.90 -14.52
C ALA A 41 20.62 6.63 -14.71
N TYR A 42 20.16 6.06 -13.60
CA TYR A 42 19.27 4.92 -13.58
C TYR A 42 17.96 5.28 -12.87
N ARG A 43 16.87 4.66 -13.30
CA ARG A 43 15.56 4.71 -12.66
C ARG A 43 15.04 3.29 -12.42
N ARG A 44 14.29 3.08 -11.35
CA ARG A 44 13.50 1.86 -11.17
C ARG A 44 12.12 2.19 -10.62
N ARG A 45 11.13 1.38 -10.98
CA ARG A 45 9.78 1.46 -10.42
C ARG A 45 9.71 0.64 -9.14
N CYS A 46 9.20 1.23 -8.07
CA CYS A 46 8.98 0.58 -6.79
C CYS A 46 7.51 0.70 -6.40
N SER A 47 7.00 -0.28 -5.65
CA SER A 47 5.68 -0.28 -5.04
C SER A 47 5.75 -0.83 -3.63
N GLN A 48 4.76 -0.52 -2.80
CA GLN A 48 4.65 -1.08 -1.46
C GLN A 48 3.52 -2.11 -1.41
N ASN A 49 3.76 -3.20 -0.69
CA ASN A 49 2.69 -4.16 -0.38
C ASN A 49 1.96 -3.77 0.91
N CYS A 50 0.92 -4.52 1.24
CA CYS A 50 0.15 -4.34 2.48
C CYS A 50 0.93 -4.62 3.78
N GLY A 51 2.14 -5.16 3.68
CA GLY A 51 3.10 -5.30 4.78
C GLY A 51 4.15 -4.19 4.81
N CYS A 52 3.93 -3.08 4.09
CA CYS A 52 4.86 -1.94 3.97
C CYS A 52 6.28 -2.34 3.52
N SER A 53 6.38 -3.50 2.85
CA SER A 53 7.62 -3.94 2.22
C SER A 53 7.69 -3.31 0.84
N THR A 54 8.85 -2.74 0.51
CA THR A 54 9.09 -2.12 -0.80
C THR A 54 9.57 -3.18 -1.78
N PHE A 55 8.86 -3.31 -2.89
CA PHE A 55 9.24 -4.15 -4.01
C PHE A 55 9.64 -3.24 -5.16
N CYS A 56 10.84 -3.43 -5.69
CA CYS A 56 11.32 -2.66 -6.82
C CYS A 56 11.63 -3.58 -8.00
N GLY A 57 11.29 -3.12 -9.20
CA GLY A 57 11.75 -3.70 -10.44
C GLY A 57 13.25 -3.46 -10.69
N PRO A 58 13.76 -3.95 -11.84
CA PRO A 58 15.15 -3.74 -12.22
C PRO A 58 15.47 -2.26 -12.42
N TRP A 59 16.77 -1.92 -12.36
CA TRP A 59 17.26 -0.60 -12.73
C TRP A 59 17.33 -0.47 -14.25
N GLU A 60 16.71 0.58 -14.77
CA GLU A 60 16.75 0.97 -16.17
C GLU A 60 17.64 2.20 -16.33
N GLN A 61 18.55 2.18 -17.30
CA GLN A 61 19.32 3.37 -17.65
C GLN A 61 18.40 4.37 -18.33
N ILE A 62 18.33 5.59 -17.79
CA ILE A 62 17.50 6.67 -18.34
C ILE A 62 18.32 7.78 -19.00
N GLY A 63 19.64 7.80 -18.80
CA GLY A 63 20.51 8.79 -19.43
C GLY A 63 21.84 8.94 -18.71
N GLY A 64 22.47 10.10 -18.91
CA GLY A 64 23.63 10.53 -18.14
C GLY A 64 23.21 11.35 -16.92
N CYS A 65 24.04 11.34 -15.89
CA CYS A 65 24.01 12.32 -14.82
C CYS A 65 25.38 13.02 -14.78
N ALA A 66 25.36 14.34 -14.64
CA ALA A 66 26.53 15.20 -14.60
C ALA A 66 26.90 15.55 -13.16
#